data_AF-A0AAV5N7R8-F1
#
_entry.id   AF-A0AAV5N7R8-F1
#
_cell.length_a   1.000
_cell.length_b   1.000
_cell.length_c   1.000
_cell.angle_alpha   90.00
_cell.angle_beta   90.00
_cell.angle_gamma   90.00
#
_symmetry.space_group_name_H-M   'P 1'
#
loop_
_entity.id
_entity.type
_entity.pdbx_description
1 polymer ?
#
loop_
_entity_poly.entity_id
_entity_poly.type
_entity_poly.pdbx_seq_one_letter_code
_entity_poly.pdbx_strand_id
1 'polypeptide(L)'
;MAKNNDKAHQRALKNAWKQQQQEAFEADLPMTRPLFQLLFDYLDREVDKKGCDHSLTLTKRLLAERGVENAEAVIAWLNDNGGYCDCEVLFNVEEKFE
;
A
#
# COMPACT_ATOMS: atom_id res chain seq x y z
N MET A 1 -5.93 43.51 -7.17
CA MET A 1 -5.29 42.67 -6.14
C MET A 1 -6.12 41.46 -5.66
N ALA A 2 -7.38 41.28 -6.09
CA ALA A 2 -8.23 40.17 -5.62
C ALA A 2 -7.92 38.77 -6.22
N LYS A 3 -7.45 38.68 -7.48
CA LYS A 3 -7.28 37.38 -8.19
C LYS A 3 -6.21 36.44 -7.62
N ASN A 4 -5.23 36.95 -6.88
CA ASN A 4 -4.15 36.12 -6.33
C ASN A 4 -4.52 35.45 -5.00
N ASN A 5 -5.45 36.03 -4.24
CA ASN A 5 -5.86 35.51 -2.93
C ASN A 5 -6.77 34.27 -3.09
N ASP A 6 -7.65 34.27 -4.10
CA ASP A 6 -8.50 33.11 -4.43
C ASP A 6 -7.67 31.90 -4.88
N LYS A 7 -6.62 32.12 -5.69
CA LYS A 7 -5.72 31.04 -6.12
C LYS A 7 -4.92 30.45 -4.96
N ALA A 8 -4.43 31.29 -4.05
CA ALA A 8 -3.70 30.84 -2.87
C ALA A 8 -4.61 30.04 -1.92
N HIS A 9 -5.83 30.52 -1.70
CA HIS A 9 -6.83 29.83 -0.88
C HIS A 9 -7.27 28.49 -1.50
N GLN A 10 -7.54 28.45 -2.81
CA GLN A 10 -7.85 27.20 -3.52
C GLN A 10 -6.69 26.20 -3.45
N ARG A 11 -5.44 26.65 -3.57
CA ARG A 11 -4.27 25.78 -3.42
C ARG A 11 -4.12 25.24 -2.00
N ALA A 12 -4.33 26.08 -0.98
CA ALA A 12 -4.30 25.65 0.41
C ALA A 12 -5.36 24.59 0.72
N LEU A 13 -6.59 24.79 0.26
CA LEU A 13 -7.68 23.81 0.41
C LEU A 13 -7.35 22.48 -0.29
N LYS A 14 -6.83 22.54 -1.53
CA LYS A 14 -6.41 21.32 -2.26
C LYS A 14 -5.29 20.58 -1.54
N ASN A 15 -4.30 21.30 -1.00
CA ASN A 15 -3.20 20.70 -0.27
C ASN A 15 -3.69 20.05 1.04
N ALA A 16 -4.54 20.72 1.80
CA ALA A 16 -5.12 20.17 3.02
C ALA A 16 -5.94 18.90 2.74
N TRP A 17 -6.74 18.90 1.66
CA TRP A 17 -7.51 17.72 1.26
C TRP A 17 -6.64 16.53 0.84
N LYS A 18 -5.51 16.78 0.15
CA LYS A 18 -4.54 15.73 -0.18
C LYS A 18 -3.85 15.18 1.06
N GLN A 19 -3.45 16.06 1.98
CA GLN A 19 -2.81 15.66 3.22
C GLN A 19 -3.74 14.79 4.08
N GLN A 20 -5.02 15.17 4.21
CA GLN A 20 -6.02 14.37 4.93
C GLN A 20 -6.21 12.98 4.32
N GLN A 21 -6.15 12.85 3.00
CA GLN A 21 -6.23 11.53 2.34
C GLN A 21 -5.00 10.68 2.63
N GLN A 22 -3.79 11.27 2.60
CA GLN A 22 -2.58 10.55 2.95
C GLN A 22 -2.62 10.09 4.41
N GLU A 23 -3.02 10.96 5.34
CA GLU A 23 -3.18 10.62 6.75
C GLU A 23 -4.21 9.52 6.97
N ALA A 24 -5.34 9.57 6.26
CA ALA A 24 -6.36 8.52 6.32
C ALA A 24 -5.84 7.18 5.76
N PHE A 25 -5.10 7.21 4.65
CA PHE A 25 -4.48 6.02 4.07
C PHE A 25 -3.47 5.38 5.02
N GLU A 26 -2.55 6.17 5.59
CA GLU A 26 -1.57 5.67 6.56
C GLU A 26 -2.24 5.08 7.81
N ALA A 27 -3.34 5.69 8.27
CA ALA A 27 -4.08 5.21 9.43
C ALA A 27 -4.85 3.90 9.18
N ASP A 28 -5.17 3.61 7.91
CA ASP A 28 -5.86 2.38 7.49
C ASP A 28 -4.92 1.18 7.33
N LEU A 29 -3.60 1.42 7.27
CA LEU A 29 -2.62 0.36 7.04
C LEU A 29 -2.59 -0.65 8.20
N PRO A 30 -2.76 -1.96 7.94
CA PRO A 30 -2.75 -2.99 8.97
C PRO A 30 -1.34 -3.31 9.48
N MET A 31 -0.29 -2.83 8.79
CA MET A 31 1.09 -2.91 9.22
C MET A 31 1.83 -1.66 8.75
N THR A 32 3.03 -1.42 9.28
CA THR A 32 3.77 -0.18 8.98
C THR A 32 4.14 -0.10 7.49
N ARG A 33 4.11 1.11 6.92
CA ARG A 33 4.54 1.35 5.53
C ARG A 33 5.91 0.75 5.18
N PRO A 34 6.95 0.82 6.03
CA PRO A 34 8.22 0.15 5.74
C PRO A 34 8.13 -1.37 5.60
N LEU A 35 7.19 -2.03 6.29
CA LEU A 35 6.95 -3.47 6.11
C LEU A 35 6.24 -3.77 4.79
N PHE A 36 5.34 -2.89 4.33
CA PHE A 36 4.76 -2.99 2.98
C PHE A 36 5.81 -2.82 1.89
N GLN A 37 6.68 -1.81 1.99
CA GLN A 37 7.78 -1.62 1.03
C GLN A 37 8.69 -2.85 0.97
N LEU A 38 9.02 -3.42 2.14
CA LEU A 38 9.81 -4.63 2.22
C LEU A 38 9.08 -5.86 1.64
N LEU A 39 7.75 -5.90 1.71
CA LEU A 39 6.92 -6.89 1.05
C LEU A 39 7.00 -6.74 -0.47
N PHE A 40 6.81 -5.54 -1.01
CA PHE A 40 6.90 -5.30 -2.45
C PHE A 40 8.28 -5.68 -3.00
N ASP A 41 9.37 -5.20 -2.38
CA ASP A 41 10.75 -5.57 -2.75
C ASP A 41 11.02 -7.09 -2.69
N TYR A 42 10.34 -7.80 -1.79
CA TYR A 42 10.45 -9.26 -1.68
C TYR A 42 9.67 -9.96 -2.79
N LEU A 43 8.43 -9.55 -3.03
CA LEU A 43 7.57 -10.13 -4.06
C LEU A 43 8.15 -9.90 -5.46
N ASP A 44 8.62 -8.69 -5.77
CA ASP A 44 9.22 -8.37 -7.07
C ASP A 44 10.35 -9.36 -7.42
N ARG A 45 11.26 -9.58 -6.47
CA ARG A 45 12.39 -10.49 -6.66
C ARG A 45 12.01 -11.96 -6.74
N GLU A 46 10.96 -12.39 -6.03
CA GLU A 46 10.63 -13.82 -5.93
C GLU A 46 9.61 -14.25 -6.98
N VAL A 47 8.66 -13.39 -7.34
CA VAL A 47 7.72 -13.61 -8.46
C VAL A 47 8.48 -13.65 -9.78
N ASP A 48 9.46 -12.76 -10.01
CA ASP A 48 10.30 -12.80 -11.23
C ASP A 48 11.06 -14.12 -11.38
N LYS A 49 11.51 -14.72 -10.28
CA LYS A 49 12.29 -15.97 -10.30
C LYS A 49 11.44 -17.22 -10.43
N LYS A 50 10.29 -17.26 -9.74
CA LYS A 50 9.49 -18.47 -9.55
C LYS A 50 8.20 -18.47 -10.38
N GLY A 51 7.80 -17.31 -10.90
CA GLY A 51 6.47 -17.06 -11.42
C GLY A 51 5.45 -16.88 -10.29
N CYS A 52 4.27 -16.38 -10.66
CA CYS A 52 3.13 -16.33 -9.75
C CYS A 52 2.31 -17.62 -9.82
N ASP A 53 2.00 -18.21 -8.67
CA ASP A 53 1.14 -19.39 -8.54
C ASP A 53 -0.33 -19.06 -8.24
N HIS A 54 -0.70 -17.79 -8.42
CA HIS A 54 -2.03 -17.24 -8.09
C HIS A 54 -2.44 -17.40 -6.63
N SER A 55 -1.46 -17.42 -5.72
CA SER A 55 -1.68 -17.45 -4.28
C SER A 55 -0.94 -16.32 -3.58
N LEU A 56 -1.15 -16.20 -2.26
CA LEU A 56 -0.41 -15.30 -1.36
C LEU A 56 0.69 -16.05 -0.58
N THR A 57 1.27 -17.09 -1.17
CA THR A 57 2.22 -17.96 -0.47
C THR A 57 3.50 -17.19 -0.07
N LEU A 58 4.03 -16.36 -0.96
CA LEU A 58 5.22 -15.56 -0.67
C LEU A 58 4.90 -14.46 0.36
N THR A 59 3.74 -13.80 0.22
CA THR A 59 3.25 -12.81 1.19
C THR A 59 3.14 -13.41 2.59
N LYS A 60 2.42 -14.53 2.73
CA LYS A 60 2.24 -15.22 4.02
C LYS A 60 3.56 -15.63 4.64
N ARG A 61 4.48 -16.14 3.81
CA ARG A 61 5.83 -16.51 4.25
C ARG A 61 6.58 -15.31 4.82
N LEU A 62 6.58 -14.18 4.13
CA LEU A 62 7.27 -12.99 4.61
C LEU A 62 6.67 -12.45 5.91
N LEU A 63 5.34 -12.41 6.02
CA LEU A 63 4.66 -11.98 7.24
C LEU A 63 5.07 -12.85 8.44
N ALA A 64 5.15 -14.17 8.24
CA ALA A 64 5.62 -15.09 9.27
C ALA A 64 7.11 -14.87 9.61
N GLU A 65 7.98 -14.72 8.60
CA GLU A 65 9.42 -14.46 8.79
C GLU A 65 9.70 -13.14 9.53
N ARG A 66 8.85 -12.13 9.35
CA ARG A 66 8.95 -10.82 10.02
C ARG A 66 8.22 -10.75 11.35
N GLY A 67 7.54 -11.82 11.77
CA GLY A 67 6.80 -11.86 13.03
C GLY A 67 5.60 -10.93 13.05
N VAL A 68 4.93 -10.73 11.92
CA VAL A 68 3.71 -9.92 11.84
C VAL A 68 2.56 -10.68 12.49
N GLU A 69 2.18 -10.28 13.71
CA GLU A 69 1.19 -10.98 14.53
C GLU A 69 -0.23 -10.94 13.94
N ASN A 70 -0.56 -9.90 13.19
CA ASN A 70 -1.88 -9.67 12.61
C ASN A 70 -1.95 -10.02 11.12
N ALA A 71 -1.27 -11.09 10.68
CA ALA A 71 -1.17 -11.48 9.28
C ALA A 71 -2.53 -11.60 8.56
N GLU A 72 -3.56 -12.11 9.22
CA GLU A 72 -4.92 -12.22 8.63
C GLU A 72 -5.54 -10.86 8.32
N ALA A 73 -5.30 -9.85 9.17
CA ALA A 73 -5.77 -8.48 8.90
C ALA A 73 -5.03 -7.87 7.70
N VAL A 74 -3.72 -8.14 7.58
CA VAL A 74 -2.94 -7.73 6.40
C VAL A 74 -3.50 -8.39 5.13
N ILE A 75 -3.76 -9.69 5.16
CA ILE A 75 -4.31 -10.43 4.01
C ILE A 75 -5.69 -9.91 3.62
N ALA A 76 -6.58 -9.67 4.60
CA ALA A 76 -7.90 -9.11 4.33
C ALA A 76 -7.79 -7.73 3.66
N TRP A 77 -6.94 -6.86 4.20
CA TRP A 77 -6.70 -5.54 3.64
C TRP A 77 -6.11 -5.58 2.22
N LEU A 78 -5.19 -6.51 1.94
CA LEU A 78 -4.66 -6.74 0.60
C LEU A 78 -5.78 -7.12 -0.38
N ASN A 79 -6.64 -8.06 0.00
CA ASN A 79 -7.78 -8.49 -0.82
C ASN A 79 -8.76 -7.33 -1.10
N ASP A 80 -9.09 -6.54 -0.08
CA ASP A 80 -9.94 -5.35 -0.22
C ASP A 80 -9.35 -4.30 -1.18
N ASN A 81 -8.01 -4.31 -1.31
CA ASN A 81 -7.27 -3.46 -2.23
C ASN A 81 -6.88 -4.16 -3.55
N GLY A 82 -7.44 -5.34 -3.82
CA GLY A 82 -7.28 -6.05 -5.09
C GLY A 82 -6.07 -6.99 -5.18
N GLY A 83 -5.38 -7.26 -4.07
CA GLY A 83 -4.23 -8.17 -4.01
C GLY A 83 -4.60 -9.58 -3.58
N TYR A 84 -5.16 -10.40 -4.49
CA TYR A 84 -5.56 -11.79 -4.20
C TYR A 84 -4.45 -12.82 -4.51
N CYS A 85 -3.49 -12.48 -5.38
CA CYS A 85 -2.19 -13.17 -5.55
C CYS A 85 -1.01 -12.26 -5.19
N ASP A 86 0.17 -12.86 -4.96
CA ASP A 86 1.45 -12.15 -4.81
C ASP A 86 1.72 -11.18 -5.98
N CYS A 87 1.28 -11.54 -7.20
CA CYS A 87 1.39 -10.69 -8.39
C CYS A 87 0.50 -9.43 -8.36
N GLU A 88 -0.71 -9.56 -7.87
CA GLU A 88 -1.70 -8.50 -7.77
C GLU A 88 -1.38 -7.58 -6.60
N VAL A 89 -0.69 -8.07 -5.57
CA VAL A 89 -0.14 -7.20 -4.52
C VAL A 89 0.82 -6.17 -5.15
N LEU A 90 1.71 -6.59 -6.05
CA LEU A 90 2.57 -5.67 -6.79
C LEU A 90 1.74 -4.75 -7.71
N PHE A 91 0.90 -5.32 -8.58
CA PHE A 91 0.23 -4.50 -9.61
C PHE A 91 -0.89 -3.59 -9.08
N ASN A 92 -1.60 -3.98 -8.02
CA ASN A 92 -2.77 -3.24 -7.53
C ASN A 92 -2.51 -2.52 -6.21
N VAL A 93 -1.73 -3.12 -5.32
CA VAL A 93 -1.55 -2.58 -3.96
C VAL A 93 -0.36 -1.62 -3.90
N GLU A 94 0.78 -1.95 -4.52
CA GLU A 94 1.95 -1.07 -4.53
C GLU A 94 1.66 0.30 -5.15
N GLU A 95 0.86 0.36 -6.23
CA GLU A 95 0.45 1.63 -6.86
C GLU A 95 -0.24 2.59 -5.89
N LYS A 96 -0.87 2.10 -4.81
CA LYS A 96 -1.54 2.95 -3.80
C LYS A 96 -0.56 3.61 -2.84
N PHE A 97 0.71 3.19 -2.84
CA PHE A 97 1.76 3.74 -1.99
C PHE A 97 2.52 4.90 -2.65
N GLU A 98 2.24 5.23 -3.93
CA GLU A 98 2.80 6.36 -4.68
C GLU A 98 1.93 7.64 -4.61
#